data_AF-G5SX43-F1
#
_entry.id   AF-G5SX43-F1
#
_cell.length_a   1.000
_cell.length_b   1.000
_cell.length_c   1.000
_cell.angle_alpha   90.00
_cell.angle_beta   90.00
_cell.angle_gamma   90.00
#
_symmetry.space_group_name_H-M   'P 1'
#
loop_
_entity.id
_entity.type
_entity.pdbx_description
1 polymer ?
#
loop_
_entity_poly.entity_id
_entity_poly.type
_entity_poly.pdbx_seq_one_letter_code
_entity_poly.pdbx_strand_id
1 'polypeptide(L)'
;YRQQALEYHDERLIDKENQIKMQIQYVFSQTTFPVETPYIPLIFREDIYTIANIQNLNFALYDLDGILLKSSKASLSPDQDAFFIPPSVLQQLSSTLNKRIAEHHEVAGRG
;
A
#
# COMPACT_ATOMS: atom_id res chain seq x y z
N TYR A 1 -6.31 18.31 24.55
CA TYR A 1 -5.27 18.74 23.59
C TYR A 1 -4.41 17.58 23.04
N ARG A 2 -3.87 16.63 23.83
CA ARG A 2 -3.14 15.45 23.26
C ARG A 2 -4.04 14.44 22.54
N GLN A 3 -5.21 14.11 23.10
CA GLN A 3 -6.14 13.13 22.49
C GLN A 3 -6.69 13.61 21.14
N GLN A 4 -7.01 14.90 21.03
CA GLN A 4 -7.55 15.50 19.80
C GLN A 4 -6.53 15.57 18.66
N ALA A 5 -5.23 15.66 18.97
CA ALA A 5 -4.16 15.58 17.98
C ALA A 5 -3.96 14.15 17.46
N LEU A 6 -4.11 13.14 18.32
CA LEU A 6 -4.04 11.73 17.94
C LEU A 6 -5.23 11.33 17.04
N GLU A 7 -6.45 11.68 17.43
CA GLU A 7 -7.66 11.42 16.63
C GLU A 7 -7.59 12.10 15.23
N TYR A 8 -7.11 13.34 15.16
CA TYR A 8 -6.92 14.04 13.88
C TYR A 8 -5.83 13.40 13.00
N HIS A 9 -4.79 12.82 13.60
CA HIS A 9 -3.76 12.11 12.85
C HIS A 9 -4.29 10.80 12.24
N ASP A 10 -5.16 10.10 12.96
CA ASP A 10 -5.78 8.86 12.47
C ASP A 10 -6.75 9.12 11.32
N GLU A 11 -7.58 10.18 11.40
CA GLU A 11 -8.49 10.56 10.30
C GLU A 11 -7.73 10.86 9.01
N ARG A 12 -6.65 11.64 9.09
CA ARG A 12 -5.84 11.98 7.91
C ARG A 12 -5.20 10.74 7.26
N LEU A 13 -4.83 9.76 8.07
CA LEU A 13 -4.25 8.50 7.57
C LEU A 13 -5.33 7.67 6.85
N ILE A 14 -6.52 7.59 7.43
CA ILE A 14 -7.67 6.90 6.84
C ILE A 14 -8.09 7.57 5.51
N ASP A 15 -8.13 8.91 5.46
CA ASP A 15 -8.47 9.64 4.25
C ASP A 15 -7.47 9.38 3.12
N LYS A 16 -6.16 9.38 3.42
CA LYS A 16 -5.12 9.03 2.44
C LYS A 16 -5.27 7.59 1.95
N GLU A 17 -5.53 6.66 2.86
CA GLU A 17 -5.77 5.25 2.50
C GLU A 17 -6.99 5.11 1.57
N ASN A 18 -8.08 5.82 1.87
CA ASN A 18 -9.29 5.82 1.06
C ASN A 18 -9.06 6.45 -0.32
N GLN A 19 -8.30 7.54 -0.40
CA GLN A 19 -7.95 8.15 -1.68
C GLN A 19 -7.14 7.21 -2.58
N ILE A 20 -6.15 6.51 -2.02
CA ILE A 20 -5.38 5.49 -2.76
C ILE A 20 -6.30 4.36 -3.23
N LYS A 21 -7.18 3.86 -2.36
CA LYS A 21 -8.17 2.81 -2.72
C LYS A 21 -9.08 3.24 -3.86
N MET A 22 -9.59 4.47 -3.85
CA MET A 22 -10.42 5.01 -4.93
C MET A 22 -9.65 5.08 -6.26
N GLN A 23 -8.40 5.53 -6.23
CA GLN A 23 -7.56 5.59 -7.44
C GLN A 23 -7.28 4.19 -8.00
N ILE A 24 -7.01 3.21 -7.14
CA ILE A 24 -6.84 1.80 -7.54
C ILE A 24 -8.11 1.26 -8.21
N GLN A 25 -9.28 1.52 -7.62
CA GLN A 25 -10.57 1.12 -8.21
C GLN A 25 -10.81 1.79 -9.56
N TYR A 26 -10.42 3.06 -9.68
CA TYR A 26 -10.52 3.78 -10.94
C TYR A 26 -9.65 3.12 -12.03
N VAL A 27 -8.39 2.78 -11.73
CA VAL A 27 -7.51 2.07 -12.69
C VAL A 27 -8.13 0.73 -13.12
N PHE A 28 -8.70 -0.04 -12.19
CA PHE A 28 -9.42 -1.27 -12.53
C PHE A 28 -10.66 -1.03 -13.42
N SER A 29 -11.33 0.11 -13.29
CA SER A 29 -12.46 0.43 -14.17
C SER A 29 -12.06 0.79 -15.61
N GLN A 30 -10.80 1.24 -15.80
CA GLN A 30 -10.30 1.69 -17.11
C GLN A 30 -9.55 0.60 -17.88
N THR A 31 -9.10 -0.45 -17.20
CA THR A 31 -8.32 -1.51 -17.84
C THR A 31 -9.20 -2.47 -18.64
N THR A 32 -8.66 -2.96 -19.75
CA THR A 32 -9.24 -4.05 -20.55
C THR A 32 -8.70 -5.43 -20.16
N PHE A 33 -7.69 -5.48 -19.28
CA PHE A 33 -7.14 -6.72 -18.76
C PHE A 33 -8.06 -7.33 -17.69
N PRO A 34 -8.08 -8.67 -17.55
CA PRO A 34 -8.72 -9.33 -16.42
C PRO A 34 -8.10 -8.87 -15.09
N VAL A 35 -8.93 -8.61 -14.08
CA VAL A 35 -8.48 -8.22 -12.73
C VAL A 35 -8.03 -9.48 -11.96
N GLU A 36 -6.90 -10.04 -12.38
CA GLU A 36 -6.29 -11.23 -11.80
C GLU A 36 -4.81 -10.97 -11.50
N THR A 37 -4.26 -11.64 -10.48
CA THR A 37 -2.87 -11.47 -10.00
C THR A 37 -1.82 -11.36 -11.11
N PRO A 38 -1.81 -12.21 -12.16
CA PRO A 38 -0.80 -12.15 -13.22
C PRO A 38 -0.81 -10.84 -14.03
N TYR A 39 -1.97 -10.18 -14.12
CA TYR A 39 -2.14 -8.95 -14.91
C TYR A 39 -1.94 -7.68 -14.07
N ILE A 40 -1.93 -7.76 -12.73
CA ILE A 40 -1.74 -6.59 -11.86
C ILE A 40 -0.48 -5.78 -12.22
N PRO A 41 0.71 -6.39 -12.47
CA PRO A 41 1.89 -5.62 -12.87
C PRO A 41 1.74 -4.91 -14.23
N LEU A 42 0.88 -5.44 -15.12
CA LEU A 42 0.59 -4.86 -16.43
C LEU A 42 -0.44 -3.73 -16.31
N ILE A 43 -1.49 -3.94 -15.52
CA ILE A 43 -2.53 -2.96 -15.22
C ILE A 43 -1.90 -1.72 -14.56
N PHE A 44 -1.03 -1.93 -13.57
CA PHE A 44 -0.37 -0.85 -12.82
C PHE A 44 1.03 -0.53 -13.34
N ARG A 45 1.28 -0.70 -14.64
CA ARG A 45 2.60 -0.48 -15.22
C ARG A 45 3.10 0.95 -14.98
N GLU A 46 2.26 1.94 -15.28
CA GLU A 46 2.54 3.37 -15.15
C GLU A 46 1.69 4.04 -14.07
N ASP A 47 0.42 3.63 -13.94
CA ASP A 47 -0.54 4.27 -13.03
C ASP A 47 -0.09 4.26 -11.57
N ILE A 48 0.68 3.26 -11.15
CA ILE A 48 1.20 3.20 -9.79
C ILE A 48 2.10 4.39 -9.43
N TYR A 49 2.89 4.89 -10.40
CA TYR A 49 3.75 6.04 -10.20
C TYR A 49 2.94 7.34 -10.21
N THR A 50 1.94 7.43 -11.09
CA THR A 50 0.99 8.55 -11.13
C THR A 50 0.24 8.69 -9.81
N ILE A 51 -0.31 7.59 -9.28
CA ILE A 51 -1.03 7.59 -8.00
C ILE A 51 -0.09 7.98 -6.87
N ALA A 52 1.11 7.41 -6.81
CA ALA A 52 2.08 7.71 -5.76
C ALA A 52 2.50 9.18 -5.76
N ASN A 53 2.67 9.76 -6.94
CA ASN A 53 2.98 11.18 -7.10
C ASN A 53 1.81 12.08 -6.67
N ILE A 54 0.58 11.78 -7.08
CA ILE A 54 -0.62 12.54 -6.67
C ILE A 54 -0.83 12.49 -5.16
N GLN A 55 -0.64 11.32 -4.55
CA GLN A 55 -0.85 11.10 -3.11
C GLN A 55 0.35 11.50 -2.25
N ASN A 56 1.48 11.83 -2.90
CA ASN A 56 2.77 12.07 -2.27
C ASN A 56 3.12 10.97 -1.24
N LEU A 57 2.88 9.71 -1.63
CA LEU A 57 3.09 8.52 -0.81
C LEU A 57 3.48 7.35 -1.71
N ASN A 58 4.58 6.67 -1.35
CA ASN A 58 4.95 5.43 -2.02
C ASN A 58 4.15 4.24 -1.48
N PHE A 59 3.76 3.33 -2.35
CA PHE A 59 3.05 2.11 -1.99
C PHE A 59 3.48 0.94 -2.90
N ALA A 60 3.16 -0.27 -2.45
CA ALA A 60 3.44 -1.50 -3.15
C ALA A 60 2.20 -2.40 -3.17
N LEU A 61 2.07 -3.17 -4.24
CA LEU A 61 1.02 -4.15 -4.48
C LEU A 61 1.63 -5.54 -4.31
N TYR A 62 0.98 -6.37 -3.51
CA TYR A 62 1.37 -7.75 -3.25
C TYR A 62 0.21 -8.68 -3.60
N ASP A 63 0.51 -9.92 -3.92
CA ASP A 63 -0.52 -10.95 -3.99
C ASP A 63 -0.96 -11.42 -2.60
N LEU A 64 -1.87 -12.39 -2.58
CA LEU A 64 -2.40 -12.95 -1.33
C LEU A 64 -1.37 -13.81 -0.56
N ASP A 65 -0.33 -14.29 -1.24
CA ASP A 65 0.79 -15.01 -0.65
C ASP A 65 1.88 -14.04 -0.13
N GLY A 66 1.67 -12.73 -0.30
CA GLY A 66 2.57 -11.67 0.13
C GLY A 66 3.74 -11.42 -0.82
N ILE A 67 3.71 -11.93 -2.05
CA ILE A 67 4.76 -11.72 -3.05
C ILE A 67 4.54 -10.36 -3.73
N LEU A 68 5.61 -9.56 -3.83
CA LEU A 68 5.58 -8.27 -4.49
C LEU A 68 5.22 -8.40 -5.98
N LEU A 69 4.13 -7.75 -6.38
CA LEU A 69 3.69 -7.64 -7.77
C LEU A 69 4.25 -6.38 -8.44
N LYS A 70 4.15 -5.24 -7.75
CA LYS A 70 4.59 -3.93 -8.27
C LYS A 70 4.79 -2.93 -7.14
N SER A 71 5.77 -2.04 -7.27
CA SER A 71 6.02 -0.96 -6.30
C SER A 71 6.14 0.39 -7.01
N SER A 72 5.63 1.44 -6.37
CA SER A 72 5.83 2.82 -6.82
C SER A 72 7.22 3.36 -6.48
N LYS A 73 7.95 2.71 -5.54
CA LYS A 73 9.28 3.14 -5.12
C LYS A 73 10.29 2.83 -6.23
N ALA A 74 10.75 3.87 -6.93
CA ALA A 74 11.82 3.78 -7.91
C ALA A 74 13.18 3.59 -7.19
N SER A 75 13.45 2.38 -6.70
CA SER A 75 14.70 2.05 -6.01
C SER A 75 15.70 1.48 -7.03
N LEU A 76 16.93 2.00 -7.08
CA LEU A 76 18.05 1.36 -7.80
C LEU A 76 18.51 0.04 -7.14
N SER A 77 18.13 -0.17 -5.88
CA SER A 77 18.27 -1.41 -5.13
C SER A 77 16.98 -1.65 -4.34
N PRO A 78 16.10 -2.57 -4.75
CA PRO A 78 14.96 -2.93 -3.93
C PRO A 78 15.47 -3.59 -2.64
N ASP A 79 15.07 -3.04 -1.49
CA ASP A 79 15.32 -3.66 -0.18
C ASP A 79 14.79 -5.10 -0.24
N GLN A 80 15.59 -6.09 0.20
CA GLN A 80 15.15 -7.51 0.15
C GLN A 80 13.84 -7.73 0.92
N ASP A 81 13.63 -6.93 1.96
CA ASP A 81 12.42 -6.92 2.79
C ASP A 81 11.18 -6.38 2.06
N ALA A 82 11.35 -5.65 0.94
CA ALA A 82 10.25 -5.13 0.15
C ALA A 82 9.66 -6.17 -0.82
N PHE A 83 10.31 -7.32 -1.01
CA PHE A 83 9.83 -8.34 -1.95
C PHE A 83 8.74 -9.25 -1.37
N PHE A 84 8.70 -9.41 -0.05
CA PHE A 84 7.78 -10.34 0.60
C PHE A 84 7.21 -9.76 1.88
N ILE A 85 5.89 -9.89 2.06
CA ILE A 85 5.24 -9.63 3.34
C ILE A 85 5.55 -10.79 4.29
N PRO A 86 6.05 -10.54 5.52
CA PRO A 86 6.31 -11.60 6.49
C PRO A 86 5.06 -12.46 6.76
N PRO A 87 5.18 -13.80 6.84
CA PRO A 87 4.03 -14.67 7.09
C PRO A 87 3.25 -14.34 8.36
N SER A 88 3.93 -13.82 9.38
CA SER A 88 3.28 -13.35 10.62
C SER A 88 2.28 -12.22 10.37
N VAL A 89 2.62 -11.28 9.47
CA VAL A 89 1.75 -10.16 9.09
C VAL A 89 0.56 -10.69 8.28
N LEU A 90 0.79 -11.61 7.34
CA LEU A 90 -0.30 -12.26 6.59
C LEU A 90 -1.26 -13.03 7.51
N GLN A 91 -0.72 -13.75 8.50
CA GLN A 91 -1.53 -14.48 9.47
C GLN A 91 -2.37 -13.51 10.30
N GLN A 92 -1.78 -12.43 10.82
CA GLN A 92 -2.54 -11.40 11.53
C GLN A 92 -3.62 -10.77 10.64
N LEU A 93 -3.32 -10.50 9.37
CA LEU A 93 -4.25 -9.90 8.43
C LEU A 93 -5.44 -10.84 8.20
N SER A 94 -5.16 -12.13 8.06
CA SER A 94 -6.17 -13.18 7.91
C SER A 94 -7.06 -13.31 9.14
N SER A 95 -6.53 -13.09 10.35
CA SER A 95 -7.28 -13.17 11.61
C SER A 95 -8.09 -11.91 11.93
N THR A 96 -7.76 -10.77 11.31
CA THR A 96 -8.44 -9.51 11.55
C THR A 96 -9.76 -9.44 10.78
N LEU A 97 -10.83 -8.94 11.42
CA LEU A 97 -12.17 -8.90 10.83
C LEU A 97 -12.23 -7.96 9.61
N ASN A 98 -11.57 -6.80 9.71
CA ASN A 98 -11.56 -5.76 8.67
C ASN A 98 -10.42 -5.91 7.66
N LYS A 99 -9.62 -6.99 7.71
CA LYS A 99 -8.45 -7.24 6.84
C LYS A 99 -7.53 -6.01 6.69
N ARG A 100 -7.32 -5.30 7.80
CA ARG A 100 -6.51 -4.08 7.87
C ARG A 100 -5.61 -4.15 9.09
N ILE A 101 -4.32 -3.92 8.89
CA ILE A 101 -3.32 -3.75 9.94
C ILE A 101 -2.66 -2.40 9.72
N ALA A 102 -2.46 -1.65 10.79
CA ALA A 102 -1.68 -0.42 10.78
C ALA A 102 -0.67 -0.51 11.93
N GLU A 103 0.62 -0.49 11.58
CA GLU A 103 1.71 -0.47 12.55
C GLU A 103 2.44 0.86 12.44
N HIS A 104 2.73 1.47 13.60
CA HIS A 104 3.49 2.72 13.66
C HIS A 104 4.94 2.38 13.99
N HIS A 105 5.81 2.47 12.99
CA HIS A 105 7.26 2.31 13.21
C HIS A 105 7.84 3.68 13.58
N GLU A 106 8.20 3.86 14.85
CA GLU A 106 9.06 4.98 15.23
C GLU A 106 10.47 4.71 14.69
N VAL A 107 10.78 5.31 13.54
CA VAL A 107 12.18 5.36 13.08
C VAL A 107 12.88 6.34 14.01
N ALA A 108 13.64 5.81 14.98
CA ALA A 108 14.53 6.59 15.82
C ALA A 108 15.54 7.31 14.91
N GLY A 109 15.25 8.57 14.57
CA GLY A 109 16.15 9.42 13.84
C GLY A 109 17.42 9.59 14.67
N ARG A 110 18.51 8.96 14.25
CA ARG A 110 19.85 9.41 14.60
C ARG A 110 20.13 10.63 13.72
N GLY A 111 19.95 11.82 14.29
CA GLY A 111 20.38 13.10 13.75
C GLY A 111 20.89 13.96 14.89
#